data_AF-A0A1C5XP17-F1
#
_entry.id   AF-A0A1C5XP17-F1
#
_cell.length_a   1.000
_cell.length_b   1.000
_cell.length_c   1.000
_cell.angle_alpha   90.00
_cell.angle_beta   90.00
_cell.angle_gamma   90.00
#
_symmetry.space_group_name_H-M   'P 1'
#
loop_
_entity.id
_entity.type
_entity.pdbx_description
1 polymer ?
#
loop_
_entity_poly.entity_id
_entity_poly.type
_entity_poly.pdbx_seq_one_letter_code
_entity_poly.pdbx_strand_id
1 'polypeptide(L)'
;MLKLERGTKNRMVKYTACICEGGAETVILNLLLEQNKLIFSKEDLLEGEILKSRKGKDFEMRYLKKDFAGKITVYRILDSRRENFKISKAYQHKVEVVNVITAPEIEMLIICNEASCIIKNVDVEN
;
A
#
# COMPACT_ATOMS: atom_id res chain seq x y z
N MET A 1 2.89 27.58 -28.61
CA MET A 1 2.58 26.36 -27.85
C MET A 1 3.40 26.38 -26.57
N LEU A 2 2.85 26.97 -25.50
CA LEU A 2 3.52 27.13 -24.22
C LEU A 2 3.63 25.76 -23.56
N LYS A 3 4.86 25.23 -23.47
CA LYS A 3 5.16 24.10 -22.58
C LYS A 3 4.93 24.63 -21.16
N LEU A 4 3.91 24.13 -20.48
CA LEU A 4 3.74 24.36 -19.05
C LEU A 4 4.98 23.80 -18.35
N GLU A 5 5.83 24.69 -17.88
CA GLU A 5 6.81 24.38 -16.84
C GLU A 5 6.01 23.95 -15.61
N ARG A 6 5.95 22.64 -15.38
CA ARG A 6 5.51 22.09 -14.10
C ARG A 6 6.53 22.55 -13.08
N GLY A 7 6.22 23.66 -12.41
CA GLY A 7 7.00 24.17 -11.30
C GLY A 7 7.34 23.02 -10.37
N THR A 8 8.63 22.77 -10.23
CA THR A 8 9.19 21.88 -9.21
C THR A 8 8.87 22.50 -7.86
N LYS A 9 7.66 22.21 -7.35
CA LYS A 9 7.38 22.36 -5.92
C LYS A 9 8.50 21.60 -5.21
N ASN A 10 9.25 22.31 -4.38
CA ASN A 10 10.30 21.75 -3.55
C ASN A 10 9.64 20.72 -2.61
N ARG A 11 9.48 19.49 -3.10
CA ARG A 11 8.73 18.43 -2.44
C ARG A 11 9.67 17.91 -1.37
N MET A 12 9.33 18.13 -0.10
CA MET A 12 10.03 17.47 1.01
C MET A 12 10.11 15.98 0.71
N VAL A 13 11.28 15.38 0.91
CA VAL A 13 11.51 13.95 0.66
C VAL A 13 10.53 13.17 1.54
N LYS A 14 9.64 12.41 0.91
CA LYS A 14 8.68 11.55 1.58
C LYS A 14 9.15 10.11 1.45
N TYR A 15 9.31 9.44 2.57
CA TYR A 15 9.60 8.01 2.58
C TYR A 15 8.31 7.24 2.84
N THR A 16 7.89 6.46 1.86
CA THR A 16 6.64 5.69 1.92
C THR A 16 6.94 4.20 1.85
N ALA A 17 6.35 3.42 2.74
CA ALA A 17 6.29 1.98 2.60
C ALA A 17 4.83 1.57 2.40
N CYS A 18 4.49 0.99 1.25
CA CYS A 18 3.20 0.36 1.04
C CYS A 18 3.38 -1.15 1.22
N ILE A 19 2.74 -1.72 2.24
CA ILE A 19 2.81 -3.14 2.55
C ILE A 19 1.49 -3.80 2.18
N CYS A 20 1.56 -4.81 1.32
CA CYS A 20 0.40 -5.59 0.90
C CYS A 20 0.81 -7.05 0.68
N GLU A 21 0.02 -7.98 1.21
CA GLU A 21 0.29 -9.42 1.09
C GLU A 21 -0.60 -10.09 0.05
N GLY A 22 -1.85 -9.63 -0.04
CA GLY A 22 -2.84 -10.18 -0.94
C GLY A 22 -2.42 -10.01 -2.39
N GLY A 23 -2.47 -11.11 -3.14
CA GLY A 23 -1.98 -11.16 -4.52
C GLY A 23 -2.76 -10.21 -5.42
N ALA A 24 -4.08 -10.20 -5.29
CA ALA A 24 -4.93 -9.35 -6.11
C ALA A 24 -4.87 -7.88 -5.71
N GLU A 25 -4.85 -7.58 -4.41
CA GLU A 25 -4.65 -6.23 -3.88
C GLU A 25 -3.33 -5.66 -4.37
N THR A 26 -2.27 -6.47 -4.37
CA THR A 26 -0.97 -6.07 -4.92
C THR A 26 -1.09 -5.70 -6.40
N VAL A 27 -1.84 -6.46 -7.20
CA VAL A 27 -2.06 -6.14 -8.63
C VAL A 27 -2.81 -4.82 -8.78
N ILE A 28 -3.90 -4.62 -8.04
CA ILE A 28 -4.69 -3.39 -8.07
C ILE A 28 -3.86 -2.19 -7.65
N LEU A 29 -3.09 -2.30 -6.56
CA LEU A 29 -2.23 -1.22 -6.09
C LEU A 29 -1.13 -0.88 -7.09
N ASN A 30 -0.52 -1.88 -7.74
CA ASN A 30 0.47 -1.61 -8.80
C ASN A 30 -0.16 -0.87 -9.98
N LEU A 31 -1.36 -1.28 -10.41
CA LEU A 31 -2.09 -0.56 -11.47
C LEU A 31 -2.38 0.89 -11.06
N LEU A 32 -2.85 1.13 -9.84
CA LEU A 32 -3.11 2.48 -9.32
C LEU A 32 -1.83 3.31 -9.19
N LEU A 33 -0.71 2.68 -8.81
CA LEU A 33 0.61 3.32 -8.72
C LEU A 33 1.09 3.77 -10.11
N GLU A 34 1.01 2.90 -11.12
CA GLU A 34 1.38 3.20 -12.51
C GLU A 34 0.53 4.33 -13.10
N GLN A 35 -0.77 4.36 -12.76
CA GLN A 35 -1.69 5.40 -13.21
C GLN A 35 -1.62 6.69 -12.37
N ASN A 36 -0.70 6.79 -11.41
CA ASN A 36 -0.54 7.93 -10.49
C ASN A 36 -1.85 8.30 -9.76
N LYS A 37 -2.62 7.28 -9.33
CA LYS A 37 -3.90 7.44 -8.61
C LYS A 37 -3.77 7.32 -7.10
N LEU A 38 -2.59 6.96 -6.59
CA LEU A 38 -2.30 6.91 -5.17
C LEU A 38 -1.82 8.26 -4.66
N ILE A 39 -1.92 8.48 -3.34
CA ILE A 39 -1.43 9.69 -2.66
C ILE A 39 0.12 9.79 -2.62
N PHE A 40 0.80 8.74 -3.07
CA PHE A 40 2.24 8.63 -3.22
C PHE A 40 2.57 8.11 -4.62
N SER A 41 3.77 8.44 -5.12
CA SER A 41 4.30 7.96 -6.39
C SER A 41 5.38 6.90 -6.19
N LYS A 42 5.87 6.30 -7.28
CA LYS A 42 6.89 5.26 -7.24
C LYS A 42 8.20 5.75 -6.60
N GLU A 43 8.52 7.02 -6.78
CA GLU A 43 9.73 7.66 -6.25
C GLU A 43 9.65 7.90 -4.74
N ASP A 44 8.43 7.95 -4.18
CA ASP A 44 8.22 8.06 -2.73
C ASP A 44 8.39 6.69 -2.05
N LEU A 45 8.29 5.58 -2.79
CA LEU A 45 8.31 4.22 -2.22
C LEU A 45 9.72 3.77 -1.84
N LEU A 46 9.83 3.10 -0.69
CA LEU A 46 11.02 2.32 -0.36
C LEU A 46 11.25 1.25 -1.44
N GLU A 47 12.45 1.22 -2.00
CA GLU A 47 12.84 0.32 -3.10
C GLU A 47 12.02 0.50 -4.40
N GLY A 48 11.16 1.52 -4.47
CA GLY A 48 10.33 1.80 -5.65
C GLY A 48 9.23 0.76 -5.91
N GLU A 49 8.87 -0.05 -4.91
CA GLU A 49 7.91 -1.15 -5.06
C GLU A 49 6.97 -1.30 -3.86
N ILE A 50 5.89 -2.05 -4.06
CA ILE A 50 4.98 -2.48 -2.99
C ILE A 50 5.61 -3.67 -2.27
N LEU A 51 5.76 -3.55 -0.95
CA LEU A 51 6.46 -4.52 -0.13
C LEU A 51 5.55 -5.66 0.30
N LYS A 52 6.08 -6.88 0.21
CA LYS A 52 5.46 -8.09 0.77
C LYS A 52 6.11 -8.40 2.11
N SER A 53 5.60 -7.83 3.21
CA SER A 53 6.18 -8.03 4.55
C SER A 53 5.11 -8.24 5.61
N ARG A 54 5.14 -9.44 6.23
CA ARG A 54 4.13 -9.83 7.24
C ARG A 54 4.50 -9.46 8.67
N LYS A 55 5.79 -9.27 8.92
CA LYS A 55 6.34 -9.12 10.27
C LYS A 55 7.04 -7.78 10.39
N GLY A 56 6.63 -7.01 11.40
CA GLY A 56 7.29 -5.74 11.74
C GLY A 56 8.79 -5.89 11.97
N LYS A 57 9.24 -7.02 12.54
CA LYS A 57 10.68 -7.31 12.73
C LYS A 57 11.47 -7.40 11.41
N ASP A 58 10.89 -8.00 10.38
CA ASP A 58 11.55 -8.15 9.09
C ASP A 58 11.65 -6.78 8.41
N PHE A 59 10.57 -5.98 8.52
CA PHE A 59 10.56 -4.59 8.08
C PHE A 59 11.60 -3.72 8.82
N GLU A 60 11.69 -3.84 10.15
CA GLU A 60 12.70 -3.17 10.97
C GLU A 60 14.12 -3.49 10.48
N MET A 61 14.42 -4.78 10.31
CA MET A 61 15.76 -5.23 9.98
C MET A 61 16.22 -4.75 8.60
N ARG A 62 15.30 -4.76 7.62
CA ARG A 62 15.62 -4.40 6.24
C ARG A 62 15.63 -2.89 6.01
N TYR A 63 14.69 -2.17 6.61
CA TYR A 63 14.45 -0.76 6.30
C TYR A 63 14.85 0.18 7.43
N LEU A 64 14.51 -0.10 8.69
CA LEU A 64 14.66 0.87 9.79
C LEU A 64 16.06 0.94 10.42
N LYS A 65 16.96 0.02 10.05
CA LYS A 65 18.40 0.13 10.36
C LYS A 65 19.11 1.24 9.60
N LYS A 66 18.51 1.74 8.51
CA LYS A 66 19.03 2.88 7.75
C LYS A 66 18.57 4.19 8.39
N ASP A 67 19.34 5.24 8.18
CA ASP A 67 18.95 6.59 8.59
C ASP A 67 18.23 7.31 7.45
N PHE A 68 17.13 7.96 7.81
CA PHE A 68 16.28 8.71 6.90
C PHE A 68 16.19 10.14 7.39
N ALA A 69 16.14 11.10 6.47
CA ALA A 69 16.00 12.52 6.80
C ALA A 69 14.64 12.87 7.42
N GLY A 70 13.68 11.93 7.42
CA GLY A 70 12.35 12.10 7.96
C GLY A 70 11.73 10.75 8.36
N LYS A 71 10.49 10.80 8.85
CA LYS A 71 9.73 9.59 9.17
C LYS A 71 9.32 8.84 7.91
N ILE A 72 9.25 7.52 8.02
CA ILE A 72 8.63 6.66 7.01
C ILE A 72 7.14 6.54 7.33
N THR A 73 6.28 6.89 6.37
CA THR A 73 4.86 6.56 6.45
C THR A 73 4.63 5.16 5.91
N VAL A 74 4.13 4.26 6.73
CA VAL A 74 3.87 2.85 6.41
C VAL A 74 2.37 2.68 6.20
N TYR A 75 1.93 2.57 4.94
CA TYR A 75 0.58 2.16 4.59
C TYR A 75 0.49 0.64 4.59
N ARG A 76 -0.33 0.08 5.47
CA ARG A 76 -0.60 -1.36 5.53
C ARG A 76 -1.96 -1.65 4.94
N ILE A 77 -1.98 -2.36 3.82
CA ILE A 77 -3.21 -2.81 3.17
C ILE A 77 -3.52 -4.20 3.75
N LEU A 78 -4.64 -4.31 4.47
CA LEU A 78 -5.01 -5.49 5.25
C LEU A 78 -6.37 -6.02 4.80
N ASP A 79 -6.45 -7.34 4.69
CA ASP A 79 -7.69 -8.11 4.53
C ASP A 79 -8.49 -8.16 5.84
N SER A 80 -7.79 -8.19 6.97
CA SER A 80 -8.38 -8.35 8.30
C SER A 80 -7.71 -7.49 9.35
N ARG A 81 -8.49 -7.11 10.37
CA ARG A 81 -8.02 -6.32 11.51
C ARG A 81 -7.17 -7.10 12.52
N ARG A 82 -6.99 -8.42 12.31
CA ARG A 82 -6.39 -9.32 13.30
C ARG A 82 -4.86 -9.39 13.21
N GLU A 83 -4.28 -8.81 12.16
CA GLU A 83 -2.83 -8.83 11.98
C GLU A 83 -2.07 -7.95 12.97
N ASN A 84 -1.00 -8.52 13.55
CA ASN A 84 -0.14 -7.83 14.50
C ASN A 84 1.19 -7.40 13.86
N PHE A 85 1.21 -6.23 13.24
CA PHE A 85 2.46 -5.57 12.83
C PHE A 85 2.98 -4.69 13.96
N LYS A 86 3.94 -5.24 14.70
CA LYS A 86 4.55 -4.54 15.84
C LYS A 86 5.95 -4.07 15.46
N ILE A 87 6.15 -2.77 15.58
CA ILE A 87 7.47 -2.14 15.52
C ILE A 87 8.01 -1.99 16.94
N SER A 88 9.25 -2.43 17.15
CA SER A 88 9.93 -2.33 18.44
C SER A 88 10.10 -0.87 18.87
N LYS A 89 10.07 -0.61 20.18
CA LYS A 89 10.08 0.74 20.76
C LYS A 89 11.22 1.61 20.21
N ALA A 90 12.37 1.00 19.92
CA ALA A 90 13.54 1.68 19.37
C ALA A 90 13.27 2.37 18.03
N TYR A 91 12.34 1.86 17.20
CA TYR A 91 12.09 2.38 15.86
C TYR A 91 10.75 3.12 15.71
N GLN A 92 9.90 3.14 16.75
CA GLN A 92 8.57 3.78 16.67
C GLN A 92 8.64 5.27 16.32
N HIS A 93 9.70 5.98 16.73
CA HIS A 93 9.88 7.39 16.39
C HIS A 93 10.24 7.62 14.90
N LYS A 94 10.73 6.59 14.18
CA LYS A 94 11.08 6.65 12.76
C LYS A 94 9.89 6.39 11.83
N VAL A 95 8.78 5.89 12.35
CA VAL A 95 7.65 5.43 11.53
C VAL A 95 6.32 6.04 11.94
N GLU A 96 5.44 6.22 10.97
CA GLU A 96 4.02 6.48 11.16
C GLU A 96 3.24 5.39 10.43
N VAL A 97 2.43 4.61 11.14
CA VAL A 97 1.72 3.47 10.55
C VAL A 97 0.27 3.84 10.31
N VAL A 98 -0.18 3.67 9.06
CA VAL A 98 -1.56 3.87 8.62
C VAL A 98 -2.09 2.53 8.14
N ASN A 99 -3.08 1.98 8.84
CA ASN A 99 -3.75 0.76 8.42
C ASN A 99 -4.93 1.10 7.51
N VAL A 100 -4.98 0.46 6.35
CA VAL A 100 -6.06 0.54 5.37
C VAL A 100 -6.67 -0.84 5.26
N ILE A 101 -7.93 -0.98 5.66
CA ILE A 101 -8.67 -2.22 5.48
C ILE A 101 -9.27 -2.21 4.08
N THR A 102 -9.07 -3.27 3.30
CA THR A 102 -9.72 -3.40 2.00
C THR A 102 -11.22 -3.45 2.18
N ALA A 103 -11.95 -2.80 1.27
CA ALA A 103 -13.40 -2.80 1.29
C ALA A 103 -13.94 -4.02 0.49
N PRO A 104 -15.13 -4.54 0.82
CA PRO A 104 -15.73 -5.69 0.15
C PRO A 104 -15.79 -5.57 -1.39
N GLU A 105 -15.84 -4.36 -1.93
CA GLU A 105 -15.90 -4.11 -3.38
C GLU A 105 -14.62 -4.59 -4.10
N ILE A 106 -13.46 -4.51 -3.45
CA ILE A 106 -12.22 -5.08 -4.00
C ILE A 106 -12.29 -6.60 -4.01
N GLU A 107 -12.81 -7.22 -2.94
CA GLU A 107 -12.99 -8.67 -2.85
C GLU A 107 -13.98 -9.18 -3.92
N MET A 108 -15.05 -8.42 -4.18
CA MET A 108 -16.00 -8.72 -5.25
C MET A 108 -15.35 -8.69 -6.64
N LEU A 109 -14.48 -7.72 -6.93
CA LEU A 109 -13.75 -7.65 -8.21
C LEU A 109 -12.86 -8.88 -8.42
N ILE A 110 -12.25 -9.38 -7.36
CA ILE A 110 -11.40 -10.58 -7.39
C ILE A 110 -12.24 -11.83 -7.71
N ILE A 111 -13.37 -12.00 -7.01
CA ILE A 111 -14.30 -13.12 -7.24
C ILE A 111 -14.82 -13.12 -8.68
N CYS A 112 -15.19 -11.95 -9.23
CA CYS A 112 -15.62 -11.82 -10.61
C CYS A 112 -14.52 -12.18 -11.62
N ASN A 113 -13.26 -11.85 -11.32
CA ASN A 113 -12.13 -12.11 -12.21
C ASN A 113 -11.68 -13.59 -12.20
N GLU A 114 -11.81 -14.29 -11.07
CA GLU A 114 -11.39 -15.69 -10.95
C GLU A 114 -12.38 -16.70 -11.55
N ALA A 115 -13.52 -16.25 -12.10
CA ALA A 115 -14.62 -17.08 -12.64
C ALA A 115 -15.18 -18.15 -11.66
N SER A 116 -14.69 -18.18 -10.42
CA SER A 116 -15.26 -18.92 -9.30
C SER A 116 -16.42 -18.12 -8.71
N CYS A 117 -17.42 -17.82 -9.53
CA CYS A 117 -18.69 -17.30 -9.03
C CYS A 117 -19.32 -18.38 -8.15
N ILE A 118 -19.23 -18.19 -6.83
CA ILE A 118 -19.98 -18.98 -5.84
C ILE A 118 -21.48 -18.62 -5.92
N ILE A 119 -21.78 -17.40 -6.37
CA ILE A 119 -23.16 -16.97 -6.63
C ILE A 119 -23.49 -17.27 -8.10
N LYS A 120 -23.98 -18.48 -8.34
CA LYS A 120 -24.77 -18.81 -9.54
C LYS A 120 -26.23 -18.61 -9.17
N ASN A 121 -26.88 -17.66 -9.83
CA ASN A 121 -28.28 -17.25 -9.62
C ASN A 121 -28.51 -16.38 -8.37
N VAL A 122 -28.31 -15.06 -8.52
CA VAL A 122 -29.15 -14.12 -7.77
C VAL A 122 -30.41 -13.98 -8.61
N ASP A 123 -31.49 -14.64 -8.19
CA ASP A 123 -32.81 -14.28 -8.69
C ASP A 123 -33.10 -12.88 -8.15
N VAL A 124 -33.01 -11.88 -9.03
CA VAL A 124 -33.50 -10.54 -8.74
C VAL A 124 -35.00 -10.58 -8.93
N GLU A 125 -35.73 -10.97 -7.88
CA GLU A 125 -37.16 -10.72 -7.83
C GLU A 125 -37.36 -9.20 -7.60
N ASN A 126 -38.08 -8.58 -8.54
CA ASN A 126 -38.51 -7.18 -8.48
C ASN A 126 -39.60 -6.98 -7.43
#